data_AF-A0A3B9I477-F1
#
_entry.id   AF-A0A3B9I477-F1
#
_cell.length_a   1.000
_cell.length_b   1.000
_cell.length_c   1.000
_cell.angle_alpha   90.00
_cell.angle_beta   90.00
_cell.angle_gamma   90.00
#
_symmetry.space_group_name_H-M   'P 1'
#
loop_
_entity.id
_entity.type
_entity.pdbx_description
1 polymer ?
#
loop_
_entity_poly.entity_id
_entity_poly.type
_entity_poly.pdbx_seq_one_letter_code
_entity_poly.pdbx_strand_id
1 'polypeptide(L)'
;MSDQSKSVKFATMTILHAGNARRFISDAYKELSEFNFDNAREKIGQAREEALFAHREQSKIIQSESDGESLEFSLLLTHAQDTLMSAVSEMYIAKNLITIVEKIYEDSHHQRQ
;
A
#
# COMPACT_ATOMS: atom_id res chain seq x y z
N MET A 1 -27.24 -12.78 -4.07
CA MET A 1 -25.94 -13.30 -3.58
C MET A 1 -25.93 -13.13 -2.08
N SER A 2 -25.56 -14.14 -1.29
CA SER A 2 -25.50 -14.02 0.18
C SER A 2 -24.39 -13.03 0.60
N ASP A 3 -24.55 -12.33 1.72
CA ASP A 3 -23.56 -11.36 2.22
C ASP A 3 -22.21 -11.98 2.54
N GLN A 4 -22.16 -13.25 2.98
CA GLN A 4 -20.90 -14.01 3.09
C GLN A 4 -20.11 -14.05 1.78
N SER A 5 -20.78 -14.17 0.63
CA SER A 5 -20.10 -14.23 -0.66
C SER A 5 -19.48 -12.88 -1.05
N LYS A 6 -20.06 -11.75 -0.61
CA LYS A 6 -19.51 -10.42 -0.85
C LYS A 6 -18.31 -10.14 0.05
N SER A 7 -18.42 -10.42 1.35
CA SER A 7 -17.36 -10.21 2.34
C SER A 7 -16.09 -10.99 1.99
N VAL A 8 -16.21 -12.27 1.62
CA VAL A 8 -15.07 -13.10 1.20
C VAL A 8 -14.41 -12.56 -0.07
N LYS A 9 -15.19 -12.20 -1.10
CA LYS A 9 -14.64 -11.64 -2.35
C LYS A 9 -13.86 -10.35 -2.11
N PHE A 10 -14.41 -9.45 -1.31
CA PHE A 10 -13.74 -8.22 -0.96
C PHE A 10 -12.45 -8.47 -0.18
N ALA A 11 -12.48 -9.37 0.81
CA ALA A 11 -11.31 -9.68 1.61
C ALA A 11 -10.19 -10.29 0.75
N THR A 12 -10.49 -11.25 -0.13
CA THR A 12 -9.50 -11.85 -1.03
C THR A 12 -8.90 -10.82 -2.00
N MET A 13 -9.73 -9.96 -2.59
CA MET A 13 -9.27 -8.87 -3.47
C MET A 13 -8.34 -7.92 -2.71
N THR A 14 -8.75 -7.47 -1.52
CA THR A 14 -7.97 -6.56 -0.70
C THR A 14 -6.62 -7.16 -0.31
N ILE A 15 -6.58 -8.44 0.08
CA ILE A 15 -5.33 -9.15 0.40
C ILE A 15 -4.41 -9.23 -0.83
N LEU A 16 -4.95 -9.53 -2.01
CA LEU A 16 -4.17 -9.61 -3.24
C LEU A 16 -3.49 -8.28 -3.56
N HIS A 17 -4.27 -7.19 -3.60
CA HIS A 17 -3.75 -5.86 -3.92
C HIS A 17 -2.81 -5.32 -2.83
N ALA A 18 -3.12 -5.55 -1.55
CA ALA A 18 -2.20 -5.21 -0.46
C ALA A 18 -0.89 -6.00 -0.55
N GLY A 19 -0.95 -7.28 -0.92
CA GLY A 19 0.22 -8.13 -1.16
C GLY A 19 1.08 -7.61 -2.32
N ASN A 20 0.46 -7.24 -3.44
CA ASN A 20 1.16 -6.62 -4.57
C ASN A 20 1.83 -5.30 -4.17
N ALA A 21 1.11 -4.44 -3.45
CA ALA A 21 1.65 -3.19 -2.94
C ALA A 21 2.90 -3.42 -2.08
N ARG A 22 2.85 -4.37 -1.14
CA ARG A 22 4.01 -4.73 -0.31
C ARG A 22 5.19 -5.29 -1.11
N ARG A 23 4.93 -6.08 -2.16
CA ARG A 23 5.99 -6.53 -3.08
C ARG A 23 6.69 -5.34 -3.74
N PHE A 24 5.92 -4.41 -4.29
CA PHE A 24 6.48 -3.21 -4.92
C PHE A 24 7.22 -2.30 -3.92
N ILE A 25 6.74 -2.18 -2.68
CA ILE A 25 7.44 -1.46 -1.61
C ILE A 25 8.79 -2.14 -1.30
N SER A 26 8.81 -3.46 -1.19
CA SER A 26 10.06 -4.21 -1.00
C SER A 26 11.04 -4.02 -2.15
N ASP A 27 10.54 -4.03 -3.40
CA ASP A 27 11.37 -3.73 -4.57
C ASP A 27 11.92 -2.31 -4.51
N ALA A 28 11.10 -1.32 -4.09
CA ALA A 28 11.55 0.06 -3.93
C ALA A 28 12.67 0.20 -2.90
N TYR A 29 12.61 -0.52 -1.78
CA TYR A 29 13.68 -0.54 -0.80
C TYR A 29 14.96 -1.16 -1.33
N LYS A 30 14.86 -2.19 -2.18
CA LYS A 30 16.02 -2.77 -2.85
C LYS A 30 16.69 -1.76 -3.78
N GLU A 31 15.93 -1.10 -4.65
CA GLU A 31 16.45 -0.04 -5.53
C GLU A 31 17.06 1.11 -4.73
N LEU A 32 16.41 1.51 -3.62
CA LEU A 32 16.93 2.55 -2.73
C LEU A 32 18.27 2.16 -2.10
N SER A 33 18.46 0.89 -1.74
CA SER A 33 19.72 0.40 -1.16
C SER A 33 20.90 0.46 -2.13
N GLU A 34 20.61 0.51 -3.43
CA GLU A 34 21.58 0.67 -4.52
C GLU A 34 21.68 2.13 -5.00
N PHE A 35 20.99 3.07 -4.33
CA PHE A 35 20.87 4.48 -4.72
C PHE A 35 20.22 4.72 -6.09
N ASN A 36 19.41 3.77 -6.58
CA ASN A 36 18.63 3.90 -7.82
C ASN A 36 17.31 4.64 -7.53
N PHE A 37 17.40 5.94 -7.26
CA PHE A 37 16.25 6.73 -6.79
C PHE A 37 15.06 6.77 -7.76
N ASP A 38 15.31 6.84 -9.07
CA ASP A 38 14.26 6.85 -10.09
C ASP A 38 13.46 5.55 -10.10
N ASN A 39 14.16 4.40 -10.10
CA ASN A 39 13.51 3.09 -10.02
C ASN A 39 12.75 2.91 -8.70
N ALA A 40 13.34 3.36 -7.58
CA ALA A 40 12.66 3.32 -6.29
C ALA A 40 11.35 4.12 -6.30
N ARG A 41 11.34 5.30 -6.93
CA ARG A 41 10.12 6.12 -7.11
C ARG A 41 9.11 5.44 -8.04
N GLU A 42 9.55 4.80 -9.12
CA GLU A 42 8.67 4.03 -10.02
C GLU A 42 7.98 2.89 -9.26
N LYS A 43 8.73 2.11 -8.47
CA LYS A 43 8.20 1.02 -7.66
C LYS A 43 7.19 1.51 -6.62
N ILE A 44 7.43 2.65 -5.97
CA ILE A 44 6.44 3.28 -5.09
C ILE A 44 5.21 3.76 -5.85
N GLY A 45 5.35 4.22 -7.09
CA GLY A 45 4.23 4.50 -7.98
C GLY A 45 3.34 3.28 -8.19
N GLN A 46 3.94 2.13 -8.52
CA GLN A 46 3.23 0.85 -8.69
C GLN A 46 2.56 0.39 -7.39
N ALA A 47 3.26 0.48 -6.26
CA ALA A 47 2.68 0.18 -4.94
C ALA A 47 1.44 1.04 -4.64
N ARG A 48 1.49 2.32 -5.03
CA ARG A 48 0.40 3.26 -4.82
C ARG A 48 -0.83 2.91 -5.63
N GLU A 49 -0.68 2.47 -6.87
CA GLU A 49 -1.81 2.08 -7.71
C GLU A 49 -2.58 0.90 -7.10
N GLU A 50 -1.85 -0.15 -6.68
CA GLU A 50 -2.41 -1.32 -6.00
C GLU A 50 -3.11 -0.95 -4.68
N ALA A 51 -2.43 -0.19 -3.82
CA ALA A 51 -2.97 0.21 -2.53
C ALA A 51 -4.20 1.13 -2.67
N LEU A 52 -4.16 2.09 -3.60
CA LEU A 52 -5.26 3.03 -3.82
C LEU A 52 -6.51 2.31 -4.37
N PHE A 53 -6.32 1.31 -5.23
CA PHE A 53 -7.43 0.49 -5.72
C PHE A 53 -8.15 -0.20 -4.55
N ALA A 54 -7.42 -0.95 -3.73
CA ALA A 54 -8.01 -1.65 -2.59
C ALA A 54 -8.61 -0.69 -1.54
N HIS A 55 -7.94 0.42 -1.25
CA HIS A 55 -8.42 1.44 -0.31
C HIS A 55 -9.71 2.12 -0.79
N ARG A 56 -9.88 2.35 -2.10
CA ARG A 56 -11.13 2.89 -2.65
C ARG A 56 -12.29 1.94 -2.44
N GLU A 57 -12.09 0.64 -2.69
CA GLU A 57 -13.13 -0.36 -2.43
C GLU A 57 -13.44 -0.47 -0.93
N GLN A 58 -12.43 -0.42 -0.07
CA GLN A 58 -12.64 -0.36 1.39
C GLN A 58 -13.47 0.86 1.80
N SER A 59 -13.20 2.02 1.21
CA SER A 59 -13.94 3.26 1.50
C SER A 59 -15.42 3.13 1.11
N LYS A 60 -15.73 2.45 0.00
CA LYS A 60 -17.12 2.19 -0.41
C LYS A 60 -17.87 1.31 0.61
N ILE A 61 -17.19 0.32 1.19
CA ILE A 61 -17.80 -0.54 2.23
C ILE A 61 -18.11 0.24 3.49
N ILE A 62 -17.18 1.09 3.94
CA ILE A 62 -17.41 1.95 5.11
C ILE A 62 -18.58 2.91 4.86
N GLN A 63 -18.68 3.44 3.63
CA GLN A 63 -19.80 4.28 3.23
C GLN A 63 -21.13 3.51 3.22
N SER A 64 -21.17 2.31 2.64
CA SER A 64 -22.38 1.49 2.61
C SER A 64 -22.86 1.09 4.02
N GLU A 65 -21.93 0.78 4.92
CA GLU A 65 -22.27 0.54 6.35
C GLU A 65 -22.89 1.77 7.01
N SER A 66 -22.37 2.97 6.71
CA SER A 66 -22.91 4.23 7.23
C SER A 66 -24.33 4.50 6.70
N ASP A 67 -24.65 4.03 5.50
CA ASP A 67 -25.97 4.14 4.87
C ASP A 67 -26.94 3.04 5.31
N GLY A 68 -26.52 2.13 6.21
CA GLY A 68 -27.34 1.08 6.81
C GLY A 68 -27.24 -0.29 6.13
N GLU A 69 -26.37 -0.45 5.13
CA GLU A 69 -26.06 -1.76 4.54
C GLU A 69 -24.99 -2.47 5.37
N SER A 70 -25.37 -3.47 6.16
CA SER A 70 -24.40 -4.24 6.95
C SER A 70 -23.61 -5.22 6.10
N LEU A 71 -22.28 -5.16 6.14
CA LEU A 71 -21.43 -6.24 5.66
C LEU A 71 -21.19 -7.24 6.79
N GLU A 72 -21.19 -8.54 6.48
CA GLU A 72 -20.87 -9.55 7.48
C GLU A 72 -19.39 -9.49 7.85
N PHE A 73 -19.12 -9.08 9.09
CA PHE A 73 -17.78 -9.11 9.67
C PHE A 73 -17.27 -10.53 9.78
N SER A 74 -16.00 -10.71 9.41
CA SER A 74 -15.28 -11.98 9.56
C SER A 74 -13.81 -11.71 9.89
N LEU A 75 -13.15 -12.68 10.50
CA LEU A 75 -11.71 -12.60 10.78
C LEU A 75 -10.90 -12.34 9.50
N LEU A 76 -11.34 -12.91 8.37
CA LEU A 76 -10.70 -12.72 7.07
C LEU A 76 -10.83 -11.28 6.57
N LEU A 77 -12.00 -10.66 6.74
CA LEU A 77 -12.24 -9.26 6.38
C LEU A 77 -11.38 -8.32 7.23
N THR A 78 -11.35 -8.52 8.55
CA THR A 78 -10.51 -7.75 9.47
C THR A 78 -9.04 -7.88 9.09
N HIS A 79 -8.56 -9.10 8.84
CA HIS A 79 -7.19 -9.33 8.41
C HIS A 79 -6.86 -8.63 7.08
N ALA A 80 -7.80 -8.62 6.13
CA ALA A 80 -7.62 -7.91 4.86
C ALA A 80 -7.47 -6.40 5.06
N GLN A 81 -8.32 -5.79 5.90
CA GLN A 81 -8.24 -4.37 6.24
C GLN A 81 -6.93 -4.01 6.96
N ASP A 82 -6.53 -4.82 7.95
CA ASP A 82 -5.27 -4.61 8.68
C ASP A 82 -4.05 -4.70 7.75
N THR A 83 -4.04 -5.69 6.86
CA THR A 83 -2.96 -5.90 5.89
C THR A 83 -2.86 -4.71 4.93
N LEU A 84 -3.99 -4.22 4.43
CA LEU A 84 -4.04 -3.06 3.54
C LEU A 84 -3.53 -1.79 4.22
N MET A 85 -4.02 -1.48 5.43
CA MET A 85 -3.61 -0.27 6.14
C MET A 85 -2.13 -0.31 6.54
N SER A 86 -1.61 -1.50 6.87
CA SER A 86 -0.17 -1.71 7.08
C SER A 86 0.63 -1.41 5.81
N ALA A 87 0.20 -1.93 4.65
CA ALA A 87 0.86 -1.68 3.36
C ALA A 87 0.81 -0.19 2.95
N VAL A 88 -0.32 0.48 3.17
CA VAL A 88 -0.49 1.92 2.90
C VAL A 88 0.47 2.74 3.77
N SER A 89 0.56 2.42 5.06
CA SER A 89 1.46 3.10 6.00
C SER A 89 2.92 2.90 5.60
N GLU A 90 3.30 1.65 5.28
CA GLU A 90 4.65 1.29 4.82
C GLU A 90 5.02 2.04 3.53
N MET A 91 4.09 2.17 2.58
CA MET A 91 4.30 2.92 1.33
C MET A 91 4.60 4.41 1.60
N TYR A 92 3.86 5.05 2.50
CA TYR A 92 4.12 6.45 2.85
C TYR A 92 5.48 6.62 3.51
N ILE A 93 5.89 5.68 4.38
CA ILE A 93 7.22 5.67 4.98
C ILE A 93 8.28 5.52 3.88
N ALA A 94 8.14 4.53 2.99
CA ALA A 94 9.09 4.28 1.91
C ALA A 94 9.26 5.49 0.99
N LYS A 95 8.17 6.15 0.61
CA LYS A 95 8.19 7.37 -0.20
C LYS A 95 9.01 8.48 0.44
N ASN A 96 8.79 8.73 1.73
CA ASN A 96 9.53 9.75 2.47
C ASN A 96 11.00 9.35 2.66
N LEU A 97 11.26 8.07 2.93
CA LEU A 97 12.61 7.54 3.09
C LEU A 97 13.46 7.74 1.84
N ILE A 98 12.91 7.45 0.64
CA ILE A 98 13.59 7.73 -0.63
C ILE A 98 14.02 9.19 -0.73
N THR A 99 13.10 10.12 -0.43
CA THR A 99 13.38 11.57 -0.48
C THR A 99 14.45 11.99 0.52
N ILE A 100 14.45 11.40 1.73
CA ILE A 100 15.45 11.72 2.76
C ILE A 100 16.83 11.19 2.36
N VAL A 101 16.92 9.93 1.92
CA VAL A 101 18.18 9.30 1.52
C VAL A 101 18.79 9.99 0.31
N GLU A 102 18.00 10.37 -0.68
CA GLU A 102 18.46 11.11 -1.87
C GLU A 102 19.11 12.44 -1.49
N LYS A 103 18.46 13.23 -0.61
CA LYS A 103 19.03 14.49 -0.13
C LYS A 103 20.35 14.31 0.64
N ILE A 104 20.43 13.26 1.47
CA ILE A 104 21.66 12.94 2.21
C ILE A 104 22.77 12.53 1.24
N TYR A 105 22.43 11.75 0.21
CA TYR A 105 23.37 11.33 -0.83
C TYR A 105 23.89 12.55 -1.59
N GLU A 106 23.02 13.46 -2.06
CA GLU A 106 23.40 14.68 -2.77
C GLU A 106 24.32 15.60 -1.94
N ASP A 107 24.00 15.83 -0.67
CA ASP A 107 24.81 16.67 0.23
C ASP A 107 26.21 16.06 0.46
N SER A 108 26.27 14.74 0.67
CA SER A 108 27.53 14.01 0.84
C SER A 108 28.42 14.02 -0.40
N HIS A 109 27.86 14.30 -1.59
CA HIS A 109 28.63 14.41 -2.84
C HIS A 109 28.94 15.87 -3.21
N HIS A 110 28.14 16.84 -2.76
CA HIS A 110 28.48 18.27 -2.87
C HIS A 110 29.65 18.66 -1.97
N GLN A 111 29.75 18.11 -0.75
CA GLN A 111 30.85 18.42 0.17
C GLN A 111 32.20 17.79 -0.23
N ARG A 112 32.22 16.96 -1.28
CA ARG A 112 33.42 16.31 -1.81
C ARG A 112 33.98 16.98 -3.08
N GLN A 113 33.36 18.05 -3.56
CA GLN A 113 33.84 18.91 -4.65
C GLN A 113 34.36 20.24 -4.09
#